data_AF-A0A242NAE7-F1
#
_entry.id   AF-A0A242NAE7-F1
#
_cell.length_a   1.000
_cell.length_b   1.000
_cell.length_c   1.000
_cell.angle_alpha   90.00
_cell.angle_beta   90.00
_cell.angle_gamma   90.00
#
_symmetry.space_group_name_H-M   'P 1'
#
loop_
_entity.id
_entity.type
_entity.pdbx_description
1 polymer ?
#
loop_
_entity_poly.entity_id
_entity_poly.type
_entity_poly.pdbx_seq_one_letter_code
_entity_poly.pdbx_strand_id
1 'polypeptide(L)'
;MYTYTDGGLTNIVVANGYEEHDTEFGPGVSFHDLDGLIRAICLALASKRSPLTAEEFRYLRQALCLSQTSVGRLMGVTDQAVAKWEKKHVPLPKLADFAMRAIYMEHVGGNQKVKDLVEALNVTERVLTIVMRETEKGWQHEEEEAVA
;
A
#
# COMPACT_ATOMS: atom_id res chain seq x y z
N MET A 1 21.88 16.16 -6.26
CA MET A 1 21.32 14.89 -5.76
C MET A 1 20.72 15.19 -4.41
N TYR A 2 19.46 14.85 -4.21
CA TYR A 2 18.71 15.08 -2.99
C TYR A 2 18.38 13.74 -2.32
N THR A 3 18.59 13.65 -1.01
CA THR A 3 18.22 12.45 -0.24
C THR A 3 16.73 12.53 0.11
N TYR A 4 15.94 11.63 -0.43
CA TYR A 4 14.50 11.57 -0.17
C TYR A 4 14.25 10.87 1.16
N THR A 5 13.72 11.61 2.15
CA THR A 5 13.54 11.13 3.52
C THR A 5 12.08 10.93 3.94
N ASP A 6 11.13 11.20 3.04
CA ASP A 6 9.71 11.03 3.36
C ASP A 6 9.39 9.55 3.68
N GLY A 7 8.44 9.36 4.58
CA GLY A 7 8.10 8.04 5.13
C GLY A 7 9.25 7.36 5.89
N GLY A 8 10.32 8.09 6.23
CA GLY A 8 11.50 7.57 6.93
C GLY A 8 12.43 6.73 6.05
N LEU A 9 12.29 6.81 4.72
CA LEU A 9 13.21 6.17 3.80
C LEU A 9 14.61 6.79 3.92
N THR A 10 15.65 5.96 3.85
CA THR A 10 17.05 6.41 4.00
C THR A 10 17.94 6.00 2.83
N ASN A 11 17.41 5.21 1.90
CA ASN A 11 18.14 4.62 0.77
C ASN A 11 17.68 5.16 -0.59
N ILE A 12 16.93 6.27 -0.62
CA ILE A 12 16.43 6.88 -1.85
C ILE A 12 17.17 8.19 -2.10
N VAL A 13 17.82 8.27 -3.26
CA VAL A 13 18.51 9.47 -3.74
C VAL A 13 17.90 9.88 -5.08
N VAL A 14 17.43 11.12 -5.14
CA VAL A 14 16.83 11.73 -6.33
C VAL A 14 17.90 12.55 -7.04
N ALA A 15 18.22 12.17 -8.27
CA ALA A 15 19.31 12.80 -9.02
C ALA A 15 18.93 14.17 -9.60
N ASN A 16 17.66 14.35 -9.99
CA ASN A 16 17.11 15.49 -10.72
C ASN A 16 15.57 15.55 -10.55
N GLY A 17 14.91 16.51 -11.20
CA GLY A 17 13.44 16.65 -11.14
C GLY A 17 12.93 17.29 -9.85
N TYR A 18 13.78 18.08 -9.19
CA TYR A 18 13.45 18.82 -7.98
C TYR A 18 14.11 20.21 -7.99
N GLU A 19 13.54 21.13 -7.22
CA GLU A 19 14.01 22.50 -7.02
C GLU A 19 14.10 22.81 -5.52
N GLU A 20 15.25 23.31 -5.10
CA GLU A 20 15.49 23.79 -3.73
C GLU A 20 15.16 25.28 -3.66
N HIS A 21 14.47 25.70 -2.60
CA HIS A 21 14.08 27.09 -2.40
C HIS A 21 14.06 27.43 -0.92
N ASP A 22 14.31 28.69 -0.58
CA ASP A 22 14.20 29.16 0.79
C ASP A 22 12.74 29.46 1.14
N THR A 23 12.28 28.98 2.29
CA THR A 23 10.98 29.31 2.87
C THR A 23 11.16 30.01 4.21
N GLU A 24 10.10 30.65 4.72
CA GLU A 24 10.10 31.27 6.07
C GLU A 24 10.38 30.25 7.19
N PHE A 25 10.24 28.95 6.91
CA PHE A 25 10.45 27.86 7.86
C PHE A 25 11.77 27.11 7.63
N GLY A 26 12.63 27.59 6.71
CA GLY A 26 13.89 26.96 6.32
C GLY A 26 13.93 26.49 4.85
N PRO A 27 14.98 25.77 4.43
CA PRO A 27 15.09 25.27 3.07
C PRO A 27 13.99 24.25 2.76
N GLY A 28 13.29 24.47 1.65
CA GLY A 28 12.25 23.61 1.09
C GLY A 28 12.67 22.96 -0.22
N VAL A 29 12.01 21.86 -0.57
CA VAL A 29 12.22 21.15 -1.85
C VAL A 29 10.87 20.91 -2.51
N SER A 30 10.78 21.26 -3.79
CA SER A 30 9.63 20.98 -4.65
C SER A 30 10.04 19.95 -5.70
N PHE A 31 9.20 18.95 -5.93
CA PHE A 31 9.39 17.97 -6.99
C PHE A 31 8.52 18.32 -8.18
N HIS A 32 9.06 18.18 -9.40
CA HIS A 32 8.31 18.46 -10.64
C HIS A 32 7.10 17.55 -10.82
N ASP A 33 7.25 16.27 -10.48
CA ASP A 33 6.21 15.24 -10.52
C ASP A 33 6.32 14.35 -9.28
N LEU A 34 5.71 14.80 -8.18
CA LEU A 34 5.76 14.08 -6.90
C LEU A 34 5.05 12.72 -6.98
N ASP A 35 3.91 12.64 -7.66
CA ASP A 35 3.13 11.40 -7.78
C ASP A 35 3.89 10.35 -8.61
N GLY A 36 4.51 10.77 -9.71
CA GLY A 36 5.39 9.93 -10.52
C GLY A 36 6.62 9.45 -9.75
N LEU A 37 7.23 10.33 -8.94
CA LEU A 37 8.33 9.97 -8.06
C LEU A 37 7.91 8.92 -7.02
N ILE A 38 6.80 9.13 -6.32
CA ILE A 38 6.27 8.18 -5.32
C ILE A 38 6.01 6.82 -5.97
N ARG A 39 5.35 6.79 -7.13
CA ARG A 39 5.10 5.56 -7.89
C ARG A 39 6.40 4.85 -8.26
N ALA A 40 7.40 5.58 -8.74
CA ALA A 40 8.70 5.02 -9.12
C ALA A 40 9.45 4.43 -7.91
N ILE A 41 9.42 5.13 -6.76
CA ILE A 41 10.01 4.65 -5.50
C ILE A 41 9.34 3.35 -5.08
N CYS A 42 8.01 3.31 -4.99
CA CYS A 42 7.30 2.11 -4.57
C CYS A 42 7.53 0.93 -5.52
N LEU A 43 7.58 1.15 -6.83
CA LEU A 43 7.97 0.12 -7.82
C LEU A 43 9.38 -0.40 -7.55
N ALA A 44 10.35 0.48 -7.33
CA ALA A 44 11.71 0.10 -7.00
C ALA A 44 11.79 -0.72 -5.71
N LEU A 45 11.07 -0.32 -4.66
CA LEU A 45 10.98 -1.06 -3.40
C LEU A 45 10.33 -2.44 -3.59
N ALA A 46 9.24 -2.52 -4.36
CA ALA A 46 8.53 -3.76 -4.62
C ALA A 46 9.32 -4.74 -5.52
N SER A 47 10.25 -4.24 -6.35
CA SER A 47 11.07 -5.05 -7.26
C SER A 47 12.50 -5.34 -6.77
N LYS A 48 12.96 -4.72 -5.67
CA LYS A 48 14.34 -4.88 -5.20
C LYS A 48 14.69 -6.32 -4.79
N ARG A 49 15.96 -6.71 -4.85
CA ARG A 49 16.38 -8.09 -4.53
C ARG A 49 16.44 -8.40 -3.03
N SER A 50 16.60 -7.38 -2.18
CA SER A 50 16.64 -7.55 -0.73
C SER A 50 15.23 -7.56 -0.12
N PRO A 51 15.05 -8.13 1.08
CA PRO A 51 13.81 -7.96 1.85
C PRO A 51 13.53 -6.49 2.15
N LEU A 52 12.27 -6.12 2.29
CA LEU A 52 11.85 -4.80 2.76
C LEU A 52 12.34 -4.56 4.19
N THR A 53 12.77 -3.33 4.44
CA THR A 53 12.90 -2.80 5.80
C THR A 53 11.52 -2.46 6.35
N ALA A 54 11.46 -2.18 7.65
CA ALA A 54 10.25 -1.73 8.32
C ALA A 54 9.65 -0.47 7.68
N GLU A 55 10.50 0.50 7.33
CA GLU A 55 10.08 1.76 6.72
C GLU A 55 9.57 1.55 5.29
N GLU A 56 10.25 0.72 4.49
CA GLU A 56 9.83 0.45 3.12
C GLU A 56 8.50 -0.33 3.09
N PHE A 57 8.30 -1.29 4.00
CA PHE A 57 7.02 -1.98 4.16
C PHE A 57 5.91 -0.99 4.51
N ARG A 58 6.15 -0.10 5.48
CA ARG A 58 5.20 0.96 5.85
C ARG A 58 4.90 1.88 4.67
N TYR A 59 5.91 2.26 3.90
CA TYR A 59 5.79 3.14 2.74
C TYR A 59 4.88 2.52 1.67
N LEU A 60 5.11 1.24 1.33
CA LEU A 60 4.24 0.52 0.39
C LEU A 60 2.81 0.39 0.90
N ARG A 61 2.61 0.10 2.19
CA ARG A 61 1.27 0.06 2.80
C ARG A 61 0.55 1.40 2.66
N GLN A 62 1.23 2.50 2.96
CA GLN A 62 0.66 3.84 2.85
C GLN A 62 0.35 4.21 1.40
N ALA A 63 1.19 3.81 0.45
CA ALA A 63 0.94 4.01 -0.98
C ALA A 63 -0.28 3.22 -1.51
N LEU A 64 -0.66 2.12 -0.83
CA LEU A 64 -1.91 1.39 -1.08
C LEU A 64 -3.11 1.95 -0.29
N CYS A 65 -2.91 3.03 0.47
CA CYS A 65 -3.91 3.60 1.37
C CYS A 65 -4.49 2.58 2.37
N LEU A 66 -3.70 1.61 2.81
CA LEU A 66 -4.14 0.58 3.75
C LEU A 66 -3.79 0.96 5.19
N SER A 67 -4.73 0.77 6.11
CA SER A 67 -4.46 0.90 7.55
C SER A 67 -3.65 -0.28 8.10
N GLN A 68 -3.06 -0.15 9.29
CA GLN A 68 -2.42 -1.28 9.99
C GLN A 68 -3.43 -2.40 10.27
N THR A 69 -4.68 -2.03 10.60
CA THR A 69 -5.79 -2.98 10.78
C THR A 69 -6.15 -3.71 9.48
N SER A 70 -6.20 -3.00 8.36
CA SER A 70 -6.49 -3.58 7.03
C SER A 70 -5.42 -4.60 6.64
N VAL A 71 -4.14 -4.28 6.84
CA VAL A 71 -3.04 -5.24 6.62
C VAL A 71 -3.08 -6.37 7.63
N GLY A 72 -3.44 -6.10 8.89
CA GLY A 72 -3.63 -7.13 9.90
C GLY A 72 -4.67 -8.17 9.47
N ARG A 73 -5.86 -7.72 9.04
CA ARG A 73 -6.92 -8.59 8.50
C ARG A 73 -6.43 -9.38 7.28
N LEU A 74 -5.82 -8.71 6.31
CA LEU A 74 -5.28 -9.32 5.10
C LEU A 74 -4.25 -10.42 5.41
N MET A 75 -3.40 -10.21 6.41
CA MET A 75 -2.29 -11.11 6.75
C MET A 75 -2.63 -12.07 7.90
N GLY A 76 -3.85 -12.04 8.44
CA GLY A 76 -4.28 -12.88 9.56
C GLY A 76 -3.56 -12.58 10.89
N VAL A 77 -3.17 -11.32 11.12
CA VAL A 77 -2.49 -10.88 12.34
C VAL A 77 -3.16 -9.65 12.96
N THR A 78 -2.78 -9.30 14.19
CA THR A 78 -3.29 -8.06 14.82
C THR A 78 -2.64 -6.81 14.21
N ASP A 79 -3.36 -5.70 14.23
CA ASP A 79 -2.85 -4.36 13.92
C ASP A 79 -1.59 -4.02 14.74
N GLN A 80 -1.55 -4.42 16.01
CA GLN A 80 -0.38 -4.28 16.87
C GLN A 80 0.85 -5.06 16.37
N ALA A 81 0.64 -6.24 15.77
CA ALA A 81 1.74 -7.00 15.18
C ALA A 81 2.33 -6.24 13.98
N VAL A 82 1.47 -5.68 13.12
CA VAL A 82 1.89 -4.83 11.99
C VAL A 82 2.66 -3.61 12.51
N ALA A 83 2.14 -2.92 13.53
CA ALA A 83 2.81 -1.77 14.14
C ALA A 83 4.20 -2.10 14.71
N LYS A 84 4.38 -3.30 15.29
CA LYS A 84 5.68 -3.77 15.79
C LYS A 84 6.68 -4.01 14.66
N TRP A 85 6.23 -4.52 13.51
CA TRP A 85 7.09 -4.66 12.32
C TRP A 85 7.57 -3.30 11.82
N GLU A 86 6.65 -2.33 11.69
CA GLU A 86 6.96 -0.98 11.19
C GLU A 86 7.87 -0.17 12.13
N LYS A 87 7.85 -0.47 13.43
CA LYS A 87 8.72 0.16 14.43
C LYS A 87 10.04 -0.57 14.64
N LYS A 88 10.34 -1.60 13.84
CA LYS A 88 11.53 -2.47 14.00
C LYS A 88 11.61 -3.18 15.36
N HIS A 89 10.51 -3.26 16.10
CA HIS A 89 10.49 -3.98 17.38
C HIS A 89 10.55 -5.49 17.18
N VAL A 90 10.00 -5.97 16.05
CA VAL A 90 10.00 -7.38 15.65
C VAL A 90 10.39 -7.46 14.18
N PRO A 91 11.19 -8.46 13.75
CA PRO A 91 11.52 -8.66 12.34
C PRO A 91 10.27 -8.82 11.48
N LEU A 92 10.30 -8.22 10.28
CA LEU A 92 9.25 -8.37 9.29
C LEU A 92 9.19 -9.84 8.81
N PRO A 93 8.03 -10.52 8.90
CA PRO A 93 7.91 -11.88 8.39
C PRO A 93 8.10 -11.94 6.88
N LYS A 94 8.80 -12.98 6.39
CA LYS A 94 9.07 -13.18 4.96
C LYS A 94 7.80 -13.22 4.10
N LEU A 95 6.72 -13.81 4.63
CA LEU A 95 5.45 -13.88 3.91
C LEU A 95 4.78 -12.50 3.81
N ALA A 96 4.87 -11.68 4.86
CA ALA A 96 4.32 -10.33 4.84
C ALA A 96 5.09 -9.43 3.85
N ASP A 97 6.42 -9.55 3.82
CA ASP A 97 7.27 -8.93 2.80
C ASP A 97 6.85 -9.33 1.38
N PHE A 98 6.81 -10.64 1.11
CA PHE A 98 6.42 -11.18 -0.19
C PHE A 98 5.03 -10.70 -0.64
N ALA A 99 4.04 -10.82 0.24
CA ALA A 99 2.65 -10.48 -0.06
C ALA A 99 2.48 -8.98 -0.32
N MET A 100 3.08 -8.10 0.49
CA MET A 100 3.01 -6.65 0.27
C MET A 100 3.58 -6.24 -1.09
N ARG A 101 4.72 -6.84 -1.48
CA ARG A 101 5.35 -6.58 -2.77
C ARG A 101 4.47 -7.05 -3.93
N ALA A 102 3.93 -8.26 -3.83
CA ALA A 102 3.04 -8.82 -4.85
C ALA A 102 1.77 -7.98 -5.03
N ILE A 103 1.11 -7.61 -3.93
CA ILE A 103 -0.11 -6.79 -3.96
C ILE A 103 0.19 -5.42 -4.58
N TYR A 104 1.29 -4.78 -4.19
CA TYR A 104 1.66 -3.49 -4.77
C TYR A 104 1.88 -3.58 -6.30
N MET A 105 2.61 -4.60 -6.76
CA MET A 105 2.89 -4.79 -8.20
C MET A 105 1.62 -5.05 -9.02
N GLU A 106 0.71 -5.87 -8.52
CA GLU A 106 -0.58 -6.13 -9.20
C GLU A 106 -1.48 -4.88 -9.20
N HIS A 107 -1.53 -4.16 -8.08
CA HIS A 107 -2.32 -2.95 -7.92
C HIS A 107 -1.86 -1.85 -8.89
N VAL A 108 -0.54 -1.58 -8.95
CA VAL A 108 0.03 -0.57 -9.85
C VAL A 108 0.00 -1.02 -11.32
N GLY A 109 0.04 -2.33 -11.57
CA GLY A 109 -0.11 -2.96 -12.89
C GLY A 109 -1.53 -2.86 -13.47
N GLY A 110 -2.51 -2.38 -12.71
CA GLY A 110 -3.86 -2.16 -13.19
C GLY A 110 -4.79 -3.37 -13.06
N ASN A 111 -4.43 -4.38 -12.27
CA ASN A 111 -5.28 -5.54 -12.04
C ASN A 111 -6.54 -5.12 -11.25
N GLN A 112 -7.68 -5.00 -11.95
CA GLN A 112 -8.92 -4.49 -11.36
C GLN A 112 -9.37 -5.31 -10.16
N LYS A 113 -9.27 -6.65 -10.23
CA LYS A 113 -9.65 -7.53 -9.12
C LYS A 113 -8.84 -7.26 -7.86
N VAL A 114 -7.53 -7.02 -8.00
CA VAL A 114 -6.68 -6.71 -6.85
C VAL A 114 -7.00 -5.32 -6.30
N LYS A 115 -7.29 -4.34 -7.17
CA LYS A 115 -7.75 -3.02 -6.73
C LYS A 115 -9.05 -3.10 -5.93
N ASP A 116 -10.04 -3.82 -6.44
CA ASP A 116 -11.33 -4.00 -5.77
C ASP A 116 -11.14 -4.68 -4.40
N LEU A 117 -10.28 -5.69 -4.31
CA LEU A 117 -9.95 -6.35 -3.04
C LEU A 117 -9.23 -5.41 -2.06
N VAL A 118 -8.27 -4.60 -2.53
CA VAL A 118 -7.57 -3.62 -1.69
C VAL A 118 -8.54 -2.56 -1.18
N GLU A 119 -9.46 -2.09 -2.02
CA GLU A 119 -10.51 -1.15 -1.63
C GLU A 119 -11.45 -1.76 -0.58
N ALA A 120 -11.86 -3.02 -0.78
CA ALA A 120 -12.69 -3.75 0.16
C ALA A 120 -12.05 -3.90 1.56
N LEU A 121 -10.71 -3.97 1.66
CA LEU A 121 -10.00 -4.01 2.94
C LEU A 121 -10.09 -2.71 3.76
N ASN A 122 -10.44 -1.59 3.10
CA ASN A 122 -10.67 -0.31 3.76
C ASN A 122 -12.12 -0.11 4.19
N VAL A 123 -13.05 -0.94 3.70
CA VAL A 123 -14.46 -0.89 4.08
C VAL A 123 -14.63 -1.59 5.44
N THR A 124 -15.39 -0.97 6.34
CA THR A 124 -15.78 -1.58 7.63
C THR A 124 -16.85 -2.64 7.37
N GLU A 125 -16.82 -3.76 8.10
CA GLU A 125 -17.74 -4.92 7.95
C GLU A 125 -19.16 -4.49 7.57
N ARG A 126 -19.49 -4.64 6.28
CA ARG A 126 -20.87 -4.53 5.80
C ARG A 126 -21.45 -5.93 5.79
N VAL A 127 -22.63 -6.11 6.38
CA VAL A 127 -23.37 -7.33 6.19
C VAL A 127 -23.92 -7.28 4.77
N LEU A 128 -23.37 -8.11 3.89
CA LEU A 128 -23.83 -8.25 2.52
C LEU A 128 -24.72 -9.48 2.42
N THR A 129 -25.83 -9.34 1.73
CA THR A 129 -26.62 -10.49 1.28
C THR A 129 -26.18 -10.81 -0.15
N ILE A 130 -25.70 -12.03 -0.36
CA ILE A 130 -25.38 -12.52 -1.70
C ILE A 130 -26.65 -13.12 -2.29
N VAL A 131 -27.24 -12.44 -3.27
CA VAL A 131 -28.45 -12.89 -3.97
C VAL A 131 -28.03 -13.73 -5.17
N MET A 132 -28.52 -14.96 -5.23
CA MET A 132 -28.31 -15.86 -6.36
C MET A 132 -29.52 -15.81 -7.28
N ARG A 133 -29.31 -15.49 -8.57
CA ARG A 133 -30.37 -15.46 -9.59
C ARG A 133 -30.07 -16.48 -10.68
N GLU A 134 -31.03 -17.34 -10.97
CA GLU A 134 -30.96 -18.24 -12.12
C GLU A 134 -31.25 -17.44 -13.41
N THR A 135 -30.40 -17.62 -14.42
CA THR A 135 -30.54 -16.99 -15.74
C THR A 135 -30.42 -18.04 -16.85
N GLU A 136 -30.78 -17.69 -18.08
CA GLU A 136 -30.58 -18.56 -19.26
C GLU A 136 -29.10 -18.98 -19.46
N LYS A 137 -28.14 -18.27 -18.84
CA LYS A 137 -26.70 -18.57 -18.89
C LYS A 137 -26.18 -19.28 -17.64
N GLY A 138 -27.07 -19.69 -16.72
CA GLY A 138 -26.73 -20.29 -15.43
C GLY A 138 -26.92 -19.33 -14.25
N TRP A 139 -26.40 -19.72 -13.08
CA TRP A 139 -26.51 -18.93 -11.85
C TRP A 139 -25.58 -17.72 -11.87
N GLN A 140 -26.12 -16.56 -11.50
CA GLN A 140 -25.37 -15.31 -11.32
C GLN A 140 -25.55 -14.81 -9.88
N HIS A 141 -24.59 -14.04 -9.40
CA HIS A 141 -24.63 -13.45 -8.06
C HIS A 141 -24.67 -11.92 -8.12
N GLU A 142 -25.40 -11.33 -7.20
CA GLU A 142 -25.42 -9.88 -6.92
C GLU A 142 -25.21 -9.69 -5.42
N GLU A 143 -24.52 -8.61 -5.04
CA GLU A 143 -24.32 -8.23 -3.64
C GLU A 143 -25.26 -7.07 -3.30
N GLU A 144 -26.10 -7.25 -2.30
CA GLU A 144 -26.99 -6.23 -1.77
C GLU A 144 -26.60 -5.93 -0.31
N GLU A 145 -26.63 -4.66 0.11
CA GLU A 145 -26.48 -4.31 1.52
C GLU A 145 -27.65 -4.91 2.30
N ALA A 146 -27.38 -5.65 3.37
CA ALA A 146 -28.44 -6.24 4.19
C ALA A 146 -29.29 -5.12 4.80
N VAL A 147 -30.57 -5.09 4.44
CA VAL A 147 -31.55 -4.23 5.10
C VAL A 147 -31.78 -4.80 6.51
N ALA A 148 -31.49 -3.97 7.51
CA ALA A 148 -31.65 -4.30 8.93
C ALA A 148 -33.09 -4.62 9.33
#